data_AF-A0A7E5VBK8-F1
#
_entry.id   AF-A0A7E5VBK8-F1
#
_cell.length_a   1.000
_cell.length_b   1.000
_cell.length_c   1.000
_cell.angle_alpha   90.00
_cell.angle_beta   90.00
_cell.angle_gamma   90.00
#
_symmetry.space_group_name_H-M   'P 1'
#
loop_
_entity.id
_entity.type
_entity.pdbx_description
1 polymer ?
#
loop_
_entity_poly.entity_id
_entity_poly.type
_entity_poly.pdbx_seq_one_letter_code
_entity_poly.pdbx_strand_id
1 'polypeptide(L)'
;MVALKIASALALLSVVSAGHLGNYQAAPGYNSFGAAPGYTGGYGAHIPILRYENVNNGDGTYRYNYETGNGISAHESGAPRAPGPEGLAVTAEGGFSYRAPDGQQISLTYTADENGFHPTGSHLPTPPPIPEAILRSLEYNRQHPSSGEGSYNGRYNHGYNY
;
A
#
# COMPACT_ATOMS: atom_id res chain seq x y z
N MET A 1 21.20 24.98 -10.50
CA MET A 1 20.13 24.66 -9.53
C MET A 1 19.10 23.83 -10.26
N VAL A 2 19.15 22.50 -10.12
CA VAL A 2 18.22 21.58 -10.76
C VAL A 2 17.22 21.13 -9.71
N ALA A 3 15.96 21.56 -9.84
CA ALA A 3 14.88 21.12 -8.96
C ALA A 3 14.45 19.71 -9.39
N LEU A 4 14.83 18.70 -8.60
CA LEU A 4 14.43 17.32 -8.81
C LEU A 4 13.00 17.14 -8.29
N LYS A 5 12.04 16.95 -9.20
CA LYS A 5 10.65 16.65 -8.87
C LYS A 5 10.56 15.20 -8.38
N ILE A 6 10.45 15.00 -7.06
CA ILE A 6 10.23 13.68 -6.47
C ILE A 6 8.77 13.28 -6.77
N ALA A 7 8.61 12.32 -7.66
CA ALA A 7 7.31 11.78 -8.05
C ALA A 7 6.81 10.81 -6.98
N SER A 8 5.74 11.19 -6.27
CA SER A 8 4.95 10.26 -5.47
C SER A 8 4.27 9.24 -6.39
N ALA A 9 4.75 8.00 -6.39
CA ALA A 9 4.15 6.92 -7.14
C ALA A 9 2.85 6.46 -6.47
N LEU A 10 1.72 6.96 -6.98
CA LEU A 10 0.38 6.44 -6.73
C LEU A 10 0.29 5.00 -7.24
N ALA A 11 0.16 4.01 -6.37
CA ALA A 11 -0.37 2.70 -6.75
C ALA A 11 -1.90 2.73 -6.61
N LEU A 12 -2.57 3.37 -7.56
CA LEU A 12 -4.01 3.20 -7.75
C LEU A 12 -4.24 1.78 -8.26
N LEU A 13 -4.84 0.91 -7.44
CA LEU A 13 -5.44 -0.32 -7.94
C LEU A 13 -6.76 0.04 -8.65
N SER A 14 -6.66 0.62 -9.85
CA SER A 14 -7.81 0.85 -10.72
C SER A 14 -8.08 -0.40 -11.56
N VAL A 15 -9.10 -1.17 -11.20
CA VAL A 15 -9.79 -2.00 -12.21
C VAL A 15 -10.77 -1.08 -12.93
N VAL A 16 -10.26 -0.33 -13.92
CA VAL A 16 -11.07 0.29 -14.97
C VAL A 16 -10.48 -0.14 -16.30
N SER A 17 -11.28 -0.90 -17.04
CA SER A 17 -10.96 -1.35 -18.40
C SER A 17 -10.97 -0.15 -19.36
N ALA A 18 -9.80 0.06 -19.97
CA ALA A 18 -9.53 0.59 -21.32
C ALA A 18 -10.10 1.98 -21.73
N GLY A 19 -9.21 2.95 -22.00
CA GLY A 19 -9.55 4.12 -22.83
C GLY A 19 -8.69 5.38 -22.80
N HIS A 20 -7.35 5.27 -22.89
CA HIS A 20 -6.46 6.19 -23.64
C HIS A 20 -6.30 7.71 -23.26
N LEU A 21 -5.17 8.00 -22.59
CA LEU A 21 -4.20 9.13 -22.64
C LEU A 21 -4.53 10.51 -23.28
N GLY A 22 -4.26 11.61 -22.55
CA GLY A 22 -3.93 12.93 -23.15
C GLY A 22 -3.99 14.18 -22.23
N ASN A 23 -2.81 14.69 -21.82
CA ASN A 23 -2.37 16.06 -21.46
C ASN A 23 -3.21 17.07 -20.63
N TYR A 24 -2.53 17.70 -19.65
CA TYR A 24 -2.91 18.92 -18.94
C TYR A 24 -2.56 20.20 -19.74
N GLN A 25 -3.42 21.25 -19.75
CA GLN A 25 -3.14 22.61 -19.22
C GLN A 25 -4.31 23.64 -19.39
N ALA A 26 -4.64 24.32 -18.27
CA ALA A 26 -5.18 25.69 -18.02
C ALA A 26 -6.40 26.32 -18.78
N ALA A 27 -7.23 27.02 -17.98
CA ALA A 27 -8.45 27.84 -18.26
C ALA A 27 -8.26 29.03 -19.25
N PRO A 28 -9.23 29.95 -19.55
CA PRO A 28 -10.66 30.10 -19.19
C PRO A 28 -11.62 30.50 -20.38
N GLY A 29 -12.94 30.28 -20.23
CA GLY A 29 -13.99 31.12 -20.87
C GLY A 29 -14.57 30.74 -22.27
N TYR A 30 -15.90 30.83 -22.34
CA TYR A 30 -16.80 31.10 -23.49
C TYR A 30 -17.10 30.08 -24.61
N ASN A 31 -18.37 29.64 -24.58
CA ASN A 31 -19.36 29.36 -25.64
C ASN A 31 -19.09 28.43 -26.85
N SER A 32 -19.88 27.34 -26.86
CA SER A 32 -20.84 26.89 -27.89
C SER A 32 -20.43 26.96 -29.36
N PHE A 33 -20.43 25.82 -30.08
CA PHE A 33 -21.20 25.55 -31.32
C PHE A 33 -21.06 24.06 -31.74
N GLY A 34 -22.16 23.43 -32.18
CA GLY A 34 -22.10 22.26 -33.09
C GLY A 34 -22.72 20.95 -32.59
N ALA A 35 -23.97 20.71 -32.96
CA ALA A 35 -24.66 19.44 -32.76
C ALA A 35 -24.06 18.31 -33.61
N ALA A 36 -23.84 17.15 -33.00
CA ALA A 36 -23.63 15.86 -33.66
C ALA A 36 -24.47 14.79 -32.92
N PRO A 37 -24.95 13.73 -33.61
CA PRO A 37 -26.13 12.98 -33.20
C PRO A 37 -25.90 12.12 -31.95
N GLY A 38 -26.96 12.01 -31.14
CA GLY A 38 -26.96 11.49 -29.78
C GLY A 38 -26.26 10.15 -29.60
N TYR A 39 -25.19 10.17 -28.82
CA TYR A 39 -24.83 9.06 -27.95
C TYR A 39 -25.55 9.28 -26.63
N THR A 40 -26.73 8.68 -26.46
CA THR A 40 -27.30 8.39 -25.13
C THR A 40 -26.46 7.29 -24.48
N GLY A 41 -25.21 7.61 -24.14
CA GLY A 41 -24.43 6.84 -23.19
C GLY A 41 -24.97 7.17 -21.82
N GLY A 42 -25.79 6.28 -21.25
CA GLY A 42 -26.33 6.45 -19.91
C GLY A 42 -25.18 6.64 -18.92
N TYR A 43 -24.96 7.89 -18.50
CA TYR A 43 -24.14 8.17 -17.33
C TYR A 43 -24.74 7.35 -16.19
N GLY A 44 -23.96 6.42 -15.64
CA GLY A 44 -24.37 5.68 -14.45
C GLY A 44 -24.81 6.64 -13.34
N ALA A 45 -25.50 6.12 -12.33
CA ALA A 45 -25.97 6.93 -11.20
C ALA A 45 -24.87 7.86 -10.69
N HIS A 46 -25.15 9.17 -10.62
CA HIS A 46 -24.21 10.14 -10.07
C HIS A 46 -23.97 9.81 -8.59
N ILE A 47 -22.73 9.44 -8.26
CA ILE A 47 -22.31 9.18 -6.88
C ILE A 47 -21.68 10.47 -6.32
N PRO A 48 -22.29 11.12 -5.30
CA PRO A 48 -21.74 12.34 -4.74
C PRO A 48 -20.46 12.08 -3.95
N ILE A 49 -19.60 13.09 -3.85
CA ILE A 49 -18.53 13.13 -2.86
C ILE A 49 -19.09 13.72 -1.57
N LEU A 50 -19.02 12.96 -0.48
CA LEU A 50 -19.49 13.37 0.85
C LEU A 50 -18.41 14.14 1.62
N ARG A 51 -17.15 13.75 1.43
CA ARG A 51 -15.99 14.38 2.06
C ARG A 51 -14.82 14.40 1.10
N TYR A 52 -14.04 15.48 1.14
CA TYR A 52 -12.79 15.60 0.42
C TYR A 52 -11.83 16.53 1.18
N GLU A 53 -10.60 16.07 1.37
CA GLU A 53 -9.48 16.84 1.87
C GLU A 53 -8.23 16.47 1.07
N ASN A 54 -7.43 17.47 0.72
CA ASN A 54 -6.12 17.27 0.12
C ASN A 54 -5.21 18.40 0.58
N VAL A 55 -4.23 18.06 1.41
CA VAL A 55 -3.26 19.00 1.99
C VAL A 55 -1.87 18.54 1.64
N ASN A 56 -1.10 19.43 1.04
CA ASN A 56 0.32 19.24 0.80
C ASN A 56 1.06 20.46 1.35
N ASN A 57 1.94 20.23 2.31
CA ASN A 57 2.65 21.31 3.01
C ASN A 57 3.95 21.72 2.30
N GLY A 58 4.38 21.00 1.26
CA GLY A 58 5.58 21.29 0.47
C GLY A 58 6.91 20.90 1.12
N ASP A 59 6.88 20.43 2.37
CA ASP A 59 8.03 19.93 3.14
C ASP A 59 8.16 18.39 3.09
N GLY A 60 7.38 17.75 2.21
CA GLY A 60 7.28 16.30 2.12
C GLY A 60 6.19 15.70 3.03
N THR A 61 5.55 16.51 3.88
CA THR A 61 4.35 16.09 4.62
C THR A 61 3.09 16.38 3.81
N TYR A 62 2.18 15.41 3.80
CA TYR A 62 0.89 15.52 3.11
C TYR A 62 -0.16 14.68 3.81
N ARG A 63 -1.43 14.97 3.49
CA ARG A 63 -2.57 14.10 3.80
C ARG A 63 -3.69 14.31 2.80
N TYR A 64 -4.45 13.26 2.54
CA TYR A 64 -5.71 13.36 1.85
C TYR A 64 -6.77 12.46 2.49
N ASN A 65 -8.03 12.80 2.24
CA ASN A 65 -9.16 11.90 2.45
C ASN A 65 -10.24 12.15 1.42
N TYR A 66 -11.00 11.10 1.09
CA TYR A 66 -12.27 11.26 0.39
C TYR A 66 -13.27 10.18 0.81
N GLU A 67 -14.54 10.55 0.75
CA GLU A 67 -15.67 9.67 1.00
C GLU A 67 -16.72 9.87 -0.09
N THR A 68 -17.25 8.78 -0.63
CA THR A 68 -18.27 8.80 -1.69
C THR A 68 -19.64 8.37 -1.15
N GLY A 69 -20.72 8.78 -1.82
CA GLY A 69 -22.09 8.46 -1.44
C GLY A 69 -22.42 6.96 -1.50
N ASN A 70 -21.63 6.16 -2.23
CA ASN A 70 -21.78 4.71 -2.28
C ASN A 70 -20.86 3.96 -1.28
N GLY A 71 -20.28 4.67 -0.30
CA GLY A 71 -19.54 4.06 0.81
C GLY A 71 -18.10 3.65 0.49
N ILE A 72 -17.49 4.25 -0.55
CA ILE A 72 -16.05 4.17 -0.78
C ILE A 72 -15.39 5.26 0.08
N SER A 73 -14.34 4.90 0.80
CA SER A 73 -13.55 5.82 1.61
C SER A 73 -12.08 5.51 1.45
N ALA A 74 -11.26 6.54 1.24
CA ALA A 74 -9.81 6.41 1.30
C ALA A 74 -9.20 7.58 2.07
N HIS A 75 -8.10 7.30 2.77
CA HIS A 75 -7.28 8.31 3.42
C HIS A 75 -5.82 7.87 3.42
N GLU A 76 -4.92 8.83 3.42
CA GLU A 76 -3.49 8.60 3.59
C GLU A 76 -2.84 9.86 4.17
N SER A 77 -1.79 9.67 4.95
CA SER A 77 -0.87 10.73 5.31
C SER A 77 0.55 10.23 5.14
N GLY A 78 1.45 11.11 4.71
CA GLY A 78 2.85 10.79 4.61
C GLY A 78 3.74 11.88 5.18
N ALA A 79 4.93 11.48 5.60
CA ALA A 79 5.96 12.38 6.08
C ALA A 79 7.37 11.81 5.83
N PRO A 80 8.40 12.65 5.69
CA PRO A 80 9.79 12.20 5.60
C PRO A 80 10.23 11.60 6.95
N ARG A 81 10.31 10.27 7.05
CA ARG A 81 10.68 9.55 8.29
C ARG A 81 11.80 8.51 8.09
N ALA A 82 12.08 8.20 6.84
CA ALA A 82 12.77 7.00 6.40
C ALA A 82 14.14 7.36 5.80
N PRO A 83 15.26 6.68 6.08
CA PRO A 83 16.51 6.95 5.36
C PRO A 83 16.40 6.61 3.87
N GLY A 84 16.69 7.58 3.01
CA GLY A 84 16.73 7.43 1.56
C GLY A 84 18.06 7.86 0.94
N PRO A 85 18.32 7.51 -0.33
CA PRO A 85 19.57 7.83 -1.02
C PRO A 85 19.83 9.34 -1.20
N GLU A 86 18.80 10.18 -1.09
CA GLU A 86 18.88 11.64 -1.28
C GLU A 86 18.45 12.44 -0.03
N GLY A 87 18.27 11.77 1.12
CA GLY A 87 17.72 12.37 2.34
C GLY A 87 16.59 11.54 2.92
N LEU A 88 15.76 12.13 3.80
CA LEU A 88 14.62 11.42 4.35
C LEU A 88 13.60 11.10 3.26
N ALA A 89 13.40 9.82 2.98
CA ALA A 89 12.31 9.29 2.20
C ALA A 89 10.99 9.41 2.97
N VAL A 90 9.91 9.52 2.21
CA VAL A 90 8.56 9.66 2.74
C VAL A 90 7.98 8.28 3.03
N THR A 91 7.56 8.05 4.27
CA THR A 91 6.70 6.92 4.62
C THR A 91 5.24 7.38 4.59
N ALA A 92 4.33 6.48 4.22
CA ALA A 92 2.91 6.76 4.16
C ALA A 92 2.11 5.74 4.97
N GLU A 93 1.05 6.21 5.60
CA GLU A 93 0.11 5.41 6.36
C GLU A 93 -1.30 5.78 5.90
N GLY A 94 -2.11 4.78 5.58
CA GLY A 94 -3.43 5.02 5.02
C GLY A 94 -4.37 3.84 5.12
N GLY A 95 -5.54 4.03 4.55
CA GLY A 95 -6.57 3.02 4.51
C GLY A 95 -7.58 3.26 3.40
N PHE A 96 -8.19 2.16 2.97
CA PHE A 96 -9.20 2.11 1.94
C PHE A 96 -10.36 1.21 2.40
N SER A 97 -11.59 1.59 2.10
CA SER A 97 -12.73 0.73 2.34
C SER A 97 -13.84 0.94 1.31
N TYR A 98 -14.62 -0.11 1.07
CA TYR A 98 -15.77 -0.10 0.18
C TYR A 98 -16.82 -1.10 0.65
N ARG A 99 -18.06 -0.95 0.16
CA ARG A 99 -19.12 -1.95 0.35
C ARG A 99 -19.10 -2.96 -0.80
N ALA A 100 -18.95 -4.23 -0.46
CA ALA A 100 -19.09 -5.32 -1.40
C ALA A 100 -20.57 -5.51 -1.81
N PRO A 101 -20.86 -6.19 -2.95
CA PRO A 101 -22.22 -6.42 -3.43
C PRO A 101 -23.14 -7.17 -2.46
N ASP A 102 -22.57 -7.91 -1.51
CA ASP A 102 -23.26 -8.62 -0.42
C ASP A 102 -23.56 -7.73 0.80
N GLY A 103 -23.18 -6.45 0.74
CA GLY A 103 -23.35 -5.46 1.82
C GLY A 103 -22.22 -5.45 2.85
N GLN A 104 -21.25 -6.37 2.77
CA GLN A 104 -20.11 -6.39 3.68
C GLN A 104 -19.20 -5.17 3.45
N GLN A 105 -18.75 -4.54 4.53
CA GLN A 105 -17.69 -3.54 4.43
C GLN A 105 -16.35 -4.26 4.30
N ILE A 106 -15.67 -4.07 3.19
CA ILE A 106 -14.29 -4.52 3.00
C ILE A 106 -13.37 -3.33 3.28
N SER A 107 -12.39 -3.53 4.15
CA SER A 107 -11.43 -2.51 4.53
C SER A 107 -10.00 -3.04 4.54
N LEU A 108 -9.07 -2.17 4.19
CA LEU A 108 -7.63 -2.36 4.21
C LEU A 108 -6.97 -1.15 4.88
N THR A 109 -6.01 -1.39 5.76
CA THR A 109 -5.04 -0.37 6.21
C THR A 109 -3.66 -0.74 5.72
N TYR A 110 -2.76 0.22 5.60
CA TYR A 110 -1.41 -0.06 5.15
C TYR A 110 -0.38 0.92 5.68
N THR A 111 0.86 0.45 5.68
CA THR A 111 2.06 1.27 5.80
C THR A 111 2.89 1.07 4.53
N ALA A 112 3.31 2.16 3.90
CA ALA A 112 4.26 2.17 2.80
C ALA A 112 5.57 2.80 3.28
N ASP A 113 6.64 2.01 3.25
CA ASP A 113 7.98 2.37 3.69
C ASP A 113 9.04 1.90 2.68
N GLU A 114 10.32 1.99 3.05
CA GLU A 114 11.45 1.60 2.20
C GLU A 114 11.47 0.09 1.88
N ASN A 115 10.82 -0.73 2.71
CA ASN A 115 10.68 -2.16 2.53
C ASN A 115 9.44 -2.53 1.71
N GLY A 116 8.64 -1.55 1.30
CA GLY A 116 7.52 -1.70 0.39
C GLY A 116 6.17 -1.42 1.05
N PHE A 117 5.14 -2.10 0.55
CA PHE A 117 3.75 -1.92 0.97
C PHE A 117 3.34 -3.04 1.91
N HIS A 118 2.90 -2.69 3.12
CA HIS A 118 2.51 -3.60 4.19
C HIS A 118 1.01 -3.49 4.46
N PRO A 119 0.16 -4.20 3.69
CA PRO A 119 -1.29 -4.15 3.87
C PRO A 119 -1.74 -5.04 5.03
N THR A 120 -2.73 -4.57 5.77
CA THR A 120 -3.46 -5.32 6.80
C THR A 120 -4.95 -5.27 6.50
N GLY A 121 -5.60 -6.43 6.42
CA GLY A 121 -7.03 -6.56 6.18
C GLY A 121 -7.49 -8.01 6.35
N SER A 122 -8.70 -8.21 6.85
CA SER A 122 -9.27 -9.55 7.11
C SER A 122 -9.43 -10.41 5.85
N HIS A 123 -9.45 -9.78 4.67
CA HIS A 123 -9.61 -10.42 3.37
C HIS A 123 -8.27 -10.75 2.70
N LEU A 124 -7.13 -10.44 3.34
CA LEU A 124 -5.82 -10.74 2.80
C LEU A 124 -5.41 -12.19 3.09
N PRO A 125 -4.65 -12.83 2.20
CA PRO A 125 -4.06 -14.13 2.48
C PRO A 125 -3.16 -14.07 3.72
N THR A 126 -3.41 -14.93 4.70
CA THR A 126 -2.49 -15.12 5.81
C THR A 126 -1.49 -16.22 5.48
N PRO A 127 -0.22 -16.11 5.90
CA PRO A 127 0.71 -17.23 5.83
C PRO A 127 0.11 -18.49 6.49
N PRO A 128 0.46 -19.70 6.01
CA PRO A 128 -0.01 -20.93 6.64
C PRO A 128 0.46 -20.97 8.11
N PRO A 129 -0.33 -21.58 9.00
CA PRO A 129 0.04 -21.71 10.40
C PRO A 129 1.39 -22.45 10.54
N ILE A 130 2.15 -22.10 11.57
CA ILE A 130 3.43 -22.75 11.88
C ILE A 130 3.19 -24.26 12.10
N PRO A 131 3.95 -25.15 11.43
CA PRO A 131 3.82 -26.59 11.62
C PRO A 131 4.00 -27.05 13.08
N GLU A 132 3.23 -28.05 13.52
CA GLU A 132 3.27 -28.56 14.90
C GLU A 132 4.65 -29.01 15.36
N ALA A 133 5.47 -29.56 14.45
CA ALA A 133 6.82 -29.98 14.78
C ALA A 133 7.71 -28.82 15.25
N ILE A 134 7.53 -27.62 14.66
CA ILE A 134 8.26 -26.41 15.07
C ILE A 134 7.76 -25.94 16.43
N LEU A 135 6.44 -25.94 16.66
CA LEU A 135 5.86 -25.63 17.97
C LEU A 135 6.39 -26.57 19.06
N ARG A 136 6.44 -27.86 18.77
CA ARG A 136 7.00 -28.88 19.67
C ARG A 136 8.48 -28.64 19.95
N SER A 137 9.26 -28.28 18.94
CA SER A 137 10.69 -27.98 19.10
C SER A 137 10.90 -26.70 19.94
N LEU A 138 10.10 -25.65 19.74
CA LEU A 138 10.15 -24.43 20.55
C LEU A 138 9.78 -24.71 22.01
N GLU A 139 8.75 -25.53 22.24
CA GLU A 139 8.35 -25.95 23.58
C GLU A 139 9.44 -26.79 24.25
N TYR A 140 10.03 -27.74 23.52
CA TYR A 140 11.15 -28.54 24.00
C TYR A 140 12.33 -27.65 24.41
N ASN A 141 12.74 -26.70 23.56
CA ASN A 141 13.85 -25.77 23.88
C ASN A 141 13.52 -24.86 25.07
N ARG A 142 12.26 -24.45 25.23
CA ARG A 142 11.80 -23.65 26.37
C ARG A 142 11.87 -24.43 27.69
N GLN A 143 11.53 -25.72 27.66
CA GLN A 143 11.60 -26.62 28.81
C GLN A 143 13.02 -27.13 29.09
N HIS A 144 13.89 -27.13 28.08
CA HIS A 144 15.28 -27.59 28.15
C HIS A 144 16.22 -26.43 27.79
N PRO A 145 16.26 -25.35 28.59
CA PRO A 145 17.21 -24.26 28.36
C PRO A 145 18.62 -24.83 28.41
N SER A 146 19.36 -24.67 27.31
CA SER A 146 20.78 -25.02 27.31
C SER A 146 21.49 -24.12 28.33
N SER A 147 21.99 -24.71 29.41
CA SER A 147 23.07 -24.10 30.18
C SER A 147 24.26 -23.97 29.24
N GLY A 148 24.67 -22.73 28.94
CA GLY A 148 25.65 -22.41 27.91
C GLY A 148 27.03 -23.02 28.12
N GLU A 149 27.21 -24.27 27.70
CA GLU A 149 28.51 -24.87 27.41
C GLU A 149 28.46 -25.51 26.02
N GLY A 150 28.80 -24.72 25.02
CA GLY A 150 28.98 -25.20 23.65
C GLY A 150 30.20 -26.12 23.55
N SER A 151 29.99 -27.43 23.68
CA SER A 151 31.01 -28.41 23.33
C SER A 151 30.96 -28.70 21.82
N TYR A 152 31.65 -27.88 21.03
CA TYR A 152 31.96 -28.17 19.63
C TYR A 152 32.83 -29.44 19.55
N ASN A 153 32.25 -30.56 19.12
CA ASN A 153 32.98 -31.82 18.93
C ASN A 153 33.53 -31.90 17.49
N GLY A 154 34.64 -31.19 17.25
CA GLY A 154 35.39 -31.27 15.99
C GLY A 154 36.24 -32.54 15.92
N ARG A 155 35.64 -33.67 15.54
CA ARG A 155 36.41 -34.87 15.15
C ARG A 155 36.75 -34.82 13.66
N TYR A 156 37.88 -34.17 13.34
CA TYR A 156 38.55 -34.34 12.06
C TYR A 156 39.14 -35.76 12.00
N ASN A 157 38.56 -36.61 11.15
CA ASN A 157 39.16 -37.86 10.74
C ASN A 157 40.22 -37.54 9.66
N HIS A 158 41.50 -37.64 10.00
CA HIS A 158 42.60 -37.58 9.04
C HIS A 158 43.35 -38.91 9.08
N GLY A 159 43.01 -39.79 8.14
CA GLY A 159 43.73 -41.03 7.89
C GLY A 159 44.07 -41.12 6.41
N TYR A 160 45.30 -40.78 6.04
CA TYR A 160 45.94 -41.31 4.84
C TYR A 160 47.36 -41.77 5.17
N ASN A 161 47.57 -43.02 4.82
CA ASN A 161 48.76 -43.85 5.01
C ASN A 161 49.91 -43.43 4.08
N TYR A 162 51.13 -43.75 4.49
CA TYR A 162 52.22 -44.19 3.61
C TYR A 162 52.81 -45.48 4.18
#